data_AF-A0A6G2DVT9-F1
#
_entry.id   AF-A0A6G2DVT9-F1
#
_cell.length_a   1.000
_cell.length_b   1.000
_cell.length_c   1.000
_cell.angle_alpha   90.00
_cell.angle_beta   90.00
_cell.angle_gamma   90.00
#
_symmetry.space_group_name_H-M   'P 1'
#
loop_
_entity.id
_entity.type
_entity.pdbx_description
1 polymer ?
#
loop_
_entity_poly.entity_id
_entity_poly.type
_entity_poly.pdbx_seq_one_letter_code
_entity_poly.pdbx_strand_id
1 'polypeptide(L)' 'MREKIADYILVRDSEIVYETSSEIVSKVKVGEGTLNRFCKKIGYSGFQELKLKMTKDILELESQKMSSDTLKEEIKCL' A
#
# COMPACT_ATOMS: atom_id res chain seq x y z
N MET A 1 4.12 -18.28 5.87
CA MET A 1 4.62 -17.52 4.68
C MET A 1 3.59 -16.52 4.18
N ARG A 2 2.32 -16.90 3.99
CA ARG A 2 1.26 -15.98 3.53
C ARG A 2 0.95 -14.85 4.54
N GLU A 3 0.97 -15.18 5.83
CA GLU A 3 0.83 -14.20 6.92
C GLU A 3 1.86 -13.08 6.80
N LYS A 4 3.13 -13.40 6.57
CA LYS A 4 4.20 -12.39 6.39
C LYS A 4 3.91 -11.37 5.27
N ILE A 5 3.25 -11.78 4.19
CA ILE A 5 2.88 -10.85 3.09
C ILE A 5 1.70 -9.99 3.52
N ALA A 6 0.69 -10.58 4.14
CA ALA A 6 -0.46 -9.85 4.67
C ALA A 6 -0.05 -8.84 5.74
N ASP A 7 0.78 -9.25 6.70
CA ASP A 7 1.31 -8.40 7.77
C ASP A 7 2.16 -7.26 7.20
N TYR A 8 2.99 -7.55 6.20
CA TYR A 8 3.81 -6.51 5.54
C TYR A 8 2.97 -5.47 4.84
N ILE A 9 1.92 -5.90 4.12
CA ILE A 9 0.99 -4.99 3.43
C ILE A 9 0.25 -4.14 4.48
N LEU A 10 -0.48 -4.77 5.40
CA LEU A 10 -1.33 -4.08 6.38
C LEU A 10 -0.60 -3.11 7.31
N VAL A 11 0.68 -3.37 7.63
CA VAL A 11 1.47 -2.49 8.51
C VAL A 11 2.10 -1.34 7.72
N ARG A 12 2.24 -1.45 6.39
CA ARG A 12 3.02 -0.52 5.56
C ARG A 12 2.30 -0.10 4.26
N ASP A 13 0.97 0.00 4.30
CA ASP A 13 0.14 0.34 3.14
C ASP A 13 0.61 1.62 2.42
N SER A 14 1.16 2.60 3.14
CA SER A 14 1.70 3.84 2.57
C SER A 14 3.09 3.71 1.93
N GLU A 15 3.90 2.74 2.33
CA GLU A 15 5.26 2.56 1.78
C GLU A 15 5.25 1.67 0.55
N ILE A 16 4.34 0.68 0.51
CA ILE A 16 4.30 -0.33 -0.55
C ILE A 16 3.99 0.27 -1.94
N VAL A 17 3.30 1.41 -1.98
CA VAL A 17 3.01 2.14 -3.22
C VAL A 17 4.26 2.79 -3.85
N TYR A 18 5.36 2.90 -3.11
CA TYR A 18 6.64 3.41 -3.63
C TYR A 18 7.63 2.29 -3.97
N GLU A 19 7.32 1.03 -3.63
CA GLU A 19 8.21 -0.12 -3.80
C GLU A 19 7.87 -0.94 -5.06
N THR A 20 8.89 -1.57 -5.64
CA THR A 20 8.76 -2.56 -6.71
C THR A 20 8.45 -3.94 -6.13
N SER A 21 7.93 -4.84 -6.98
CA SER A 21 7.68 -6.23 -6.58
C SER A 21 8.93 -6.92 -6.05
N SER A 22 10.10 -6.67 -6.67
CA SER A 22 11.36 -7.30 -6.29
C SER A 22 11.89 -6.80 -4.95
N GLU A 23 11.70 -5.51 -4.63
CA GLU A 23 12.03 -4.95 -3.31
C GLU A 23 11.19 -5.58 -2.20
N ILE A 24 9.87 -5.74 -2.43
CA ILE A 24 8.96 -6.35 -1.46
C ILE A 24 9.30 -7.83 -1.26
N VAL A 25 9.56 -8.55 -2.36
CA VAL A 25 10.01 -9.94 -2.36
C VAL A 25 11.29 -10.11 -1.55
N SER A 26 12.24 -9.18 -1.69
CA SER A 26 13.48 -9.14 -0.89
C SER A 26 13.21 -8.87 0.59
N LYS A 27 12.39 -7.86 0.92
CA LYS A 27 12.06 -7.47 2.31
C LYS A 27 11.28 -8.55 3.06
N VAL A 28 10.26 -9.12 2.42
CA VAL A 28 9.40 -10.17 3.00
C VAL A 28 10.07 -11.56 2.93
N LYS A 29 11.17 -11.68 2.16
CA LYS A 29 11.93 -12.92 1.93
C LYS A 29 11.05 -14.02 1.35
N VAL A 30 10.32 -13.70 0.27
CA VAL A 30 9.46 -14.63 -0.48
C VAL A 30 9.88 -14.62 -1.95
N GLY A 31 9.43 -15.60 -2.74
CA GLY A 31 9.62 -15.55 -4.21
C GLY A 31 8.54 -14.70 -4.91
N GLU A 32 8.86 -14.14 -6.08
CA GLU A 32 7.90 -13.34 -6.89
C GLU A 32 6.62 -14.12 -7.22
N GLY A 33 6.74 -15.41 -7.54
CA GLY A 33 5.58 -16.27 -7.77
C GLY A 33 4.69 -16.41 -6.53
N THR A 34 5.24 -16.31 -5.32
CA THR A 34 4.47 -16.35 -4.07
C THR A 34 3.74 -15.03 -3.83
N LEU A 35 4.38 -13.89 -4.10
CA LEU A 35 3.71 -12.58 -4.07
C LEU A 35 2.54 -12.52 -5.05
N ASN A 36 2.74 -12.98 -6.29
CA ASN A 36 1.68 -13.01 -7.30
C ASN A 36 0.53 -13.97 -6.93
N ARG A 37 0.83 -15.16 -6.40
CA ARG A 37 -0.20 -16.09 -5.90
C ARG A 37 -0.97 -15.50 -4.73
N PHE A 38 -0.31 -14.75 -3.85
CA PHE A 38 -0.97 -14.06 -2.75
C PHE A 38 -1.97 -13.03 -3.28
N CYS A 39 -1.55 -12.15 -4.21
CA CYS A 39 -2.43 -11.14 -4.82
C CYS A 39 -3.67 -11.78 -5.48
N LYS A 40 -3.46 -12.86 -6.24
CA LYS A 40 -4.56 -13.64 -6.85
C LYS A 40 -5.52 -14.24 -5.84
N LYS A 41 -5.01 -14.70 -4.71
CA LYS A 41 -5.83 -15.29 -3.66
C LYS A 41 -6.75 -14.25 -2.99
N ILE A 42 -6.32 -13.01 -2.88
CA ILE A 42 -7.10 -11.92 -2.25
C ILE A 42 -7.98 -11.16 -3.26
N GLY A 43 -8.03 -11.59 -4.52
CA GLY A 43 -8.94 -11.04 -5.52
C GLY A 43 -8.30 -10.12 -6.58
N TYR A 44 -6.97 -9.95 -6.58
CA TYR A 44 -6.26 -9.14 -7.59
C TYR A 44 -5.54 -10.02 -8.63
N SER A 45 -5.52 -9.62 -9.88
CA SER A 45 -4.78 -10.28 -10.97
C SER A 45 -3.26 -10.40 -10.73
N GLY A 46 -2.69 -9.54 -9.88
CA GLY A 46 -1.28 -9.56 -9.51
C GLY A 46 -0.87 -8.37 -8.64
N PHE A 47 0.43 -8.22 -8.39
CA PHE A 47 0.96 -7.15 -7.54
C PHE A 47 0.72 -5.75 -8.11
N GLN A 48 0.78 -5.57 -9.43
CA GLN A 48 0.56 -4.26 -10.06
C GLN A 48 -0.86 -3.75 -9.84
N GLU A 49 -1.87 -4.62 -9.92
CA GLU A 49 -3.26 -4.22 -9.68
C GLU A 49 -3.51 -3.88 -8.22
N LEU A 50 -2.98 -4.69 -7.29
CA LEU A 50 -3.00 -4.38 -5.86
C LEU A 50 -2.40 -2.99 -5.61
N LYS A 51 -1.21 -2.72 -6.16
CA LYS A 51 -0.51 -1.45 -6.01
C LYS A 51 -1.33 -0.28 -6.56
N LEU A 52 -1.92 -0.42 -7.75
CA LEU A 52 -2.79 0.59 -8.36
C LEU A 52 -3.99 0.91 -7.46
N LYS A 53 -4.64 -0.12 -6.90
CA LYS A 53 -5.78 0.05 -6.01
C LYS A 53 -5.38 0.81 -4.73
N MET A 54 -4.27 0.41 -4.12
CA MET A 54 -3.75 1.08 -2.92
C MET A 54 -3.36 2.54 -3.19
N THR A 55 -2.71 2.84 -4.31
CA THR A 55 -2.41 4.24 -4.69
C THR A 55 -3.68 5.06 -4.85
N LYS A 56 -4.72 4.52 -5.49
CA LYS A 56 -6.01 5.22 -5.62
C LYS A 56 -6.66 5.47 -4.27
N ASP A 57 -6.66 4.47 -3.39
CA ASP A 57 -7.27 4.58 -2.06
C ASP A 57 -6.52 5.63 -1.21
N ILE A 58 -5.19 5.71 -1.29
CA ILE A 58 -4.39 6.75 -0.63
C ILE A 58 -4.73 8.14 -1.19
N LEU A 59 -4.78 8.30 -2.52
CA LEU A 59 -5.14 9.58 -3.15
C LEU A 59 -6.56 10.03 -2.79
N GLU A 60 -7.50 9.08 -2.68
CA GLU A 60 -8.87 9.37 -2.25
C GLU A 60 -8.92 9.78 -0.77
N LEU A 61 -8.16 9.11 0.10
CA LEU A 61 -8.01 9.50 1.51
C LEU A 61 -7.37 10.89 1.65
N GLU A 62 -6.38 11.22 0.85
CA GLU A 62 -5.77 12.56 0.79
C GLU A 62 -6.77 13.61 0.30
N SER A 63 -7.62 13.27 -0.69
CA SER A 63 -8.67 14.16 -1.19
C SER A 63 -9.76 14.44 -0.15
N GLN A 64 -10.06 13.48 0.73
CA GLN A 64 -11.00 13.68 1.85
C GLN A 64 -10.35 14.36 3.05
N LYS A 65 -9.04 14.14 3.30
CA LYS A 65 -8.27 14.89 4.30
C LYS A 65 -8.12 16.37 3.96
N MET A 66 -8.26 16.75 2.69
CA MET A 66 -8.32 18.16 2.28
C MET A 66 -9.48 18.94 2.94
N SER A 67 -10.52 18.26 3.44
CA SER A 67 -11.59 18.89 4.26
C SER A 67 -11.33 18.89 5.78
N SER A 68 -10.28 18.23 6.29
CA SER A 68 -9.96 18.20 7.73
C SER A 68 -8.57 18.73 8.09
N ASP A 69 -7.64 18.78 7.15
CA ASP A 69 -6.26 19.26 7.40
C ASP A 69 -6.08 20.74 6.99
N THR A 70 -7.06 21.37 6.33
CA THR A 70 -7.10 22.83 6.14
C THR A 70 -7.17 23.62 7.46
N LEU A 71 -7.68 23.01 8.54
CA LEU A 71 -7.67 23.63 9.88
C LEU A 71 -6.33 23.49 10.63
N LYS A 72 -5.46 22.55 10.24
CA LYS A 72 -4.19 22.32 10.97
C LYS A 72 -3.03 23.16 10.46
N GLU A 73 -3.03 23.51 9.18
CA GLU A 73 -2.00 24.41 8.64
C GLU A 73 -2.31 25.90 8.88
N GLU A 74 -3.57 26.32 9.01
CA GLU A 74 -3.91 27.71 9.37
C GLU A 74 -3.59 28.08 10.83
N ILE A 75 -3.57 27.12 11.76
CA ILE A 75 -3.27 27.41 13.18
C ILE A 75 -1.77 27.37 13.49
N LYS A 76 -0.92 26.83 12.62
CA LYS A 76 0.54 26.85 12.86
C LYS A 76 1.16 28.25 12.71
N CYS A 77 0.41 29.19 12.14
CA CYS A 77 0.78 30.60 12.01
C CYS A 77 -0.02 31.55 12.93
N LEU A 78 -0.72 31.03 13.94
CA LEU A 78 -1.27 31.81 15.07
C LEU A 78 -0.57 31.40 16.37
#